data_AF-A0A0U4W387-F1
#
_entry.id   AF-A0A0U4W387-F1
#
_cell.length_a   1.000
_cell.length_b   1.000
_cell.length_c   1.000
_cell.angle_alpha   90.00
_cell.angle_beta   90.00
_cell.angle_gamma   90.00
#
_symmetry.space_group_name_H-M   'P 1'
#
loop_
_entity.id
_entity.type
_entity.pdbx_description
1 polymer ?
#
loop_
_entity_poly.entity_id
_entity_poly.type
_entity_poly.pdbx_seq_one_letter_code
_entity_poly.pdbx_strand_id
1 'polypeptide(L)' 'MRSILSISLPEKLSKSLDELSKVSGRSKSDIIRESLSLYIWEMKFKYLKKEFRPFAKKAGFVSEEDVFKSIS' A
#
# COMPACT_ATOMS: atom_id res chain seq x y z
N MET A 1 7.45 13.19 -14.38
CA MET A 1 6.92 14.52 -14.01
C MET A 1 6.53 14.49 -12.54
N ARG A 2 6.81 15.56 -11.79
CA ARG A 2 6.43 15.69 -10.38
C ARG A 2 5.24 16.65 -10.29
N SER A 3 4.17 16.25 -9.62
CA SER A 3 3.02 17.11 -9.32
C SER A 3 3.02 17.49 -7.84
N ILE A 4 2.45 18.66 -7.54
CA ILE A 4 2.23 19.12 -6.17
C ILE A 4 0.75 18.90 -5.85
N LEU A 5 0.49 18.27 -4.72
CA LEU A 5 -0.85 18.04 -4.20
C LEU A 5 -0.98 18.82 -2.88
N SER A 6 -1.87 19.81 -2.85
CA SER A 6 -2.25 20.51 -1.62
C SER A 6 -3.60 19.98 -1.14
N ILE A 7 -3.65 19.50 0.10
CA ILE A 7 -4.86 18.91 0.71
C ILE A 7 -5.04 19.44 2.12
N SER A 8 -6.30 19.65 2.50
CA SER A 8 -6.66 19.89 3.89
C SER A 8 -6.68 18.56 4.66
N LEU A 9 -6.11 18.56 5.87
CA LEU A 9 -6.11 17.41 6.76
C LEU A 9 -6.88 17.74 8.04
N PRO A 10 -7.66 16.79 8.60
CA PRO A 10 -8.22 16.95 9.94
C PRO A 10 -7.09 17.22 10.96
N GLU A 11 -7.35 18.10 11.92
CA GLU A 11 -6.34 18.56 12.88
C GLU A 11 -5.64 17.38 13.60
N LYS A 12 -6.42 16.39 14.02
CA LYS A 12 -5.90 15.18 14.67
C LYS A 12 -4.89 14.44 13.77
N LEU A 13 -5.19 14.31 12.48
CA LEU A 13 -4.32 13.62 11.54
C LEU A 13 -3.04 14.41 11.28
N SER A 14 -3.14 15.74 11.18
CA SER A 14 -1.97 16.61 11.07
C SER A 14 -1.05 16.47 12.29
N LYS A 15 -1.60 16.44 13.51
CA LYS A 15 -0.83 16.24 14.74
C LYS A 15 -0.11 14.90 14.76
N SER A 16 -0.79 13.81 14.42
CA SER A 16 -0.16 12.48 14.36
C SER A 16 0.93 12.39 13.29
N LEU A 17 0.75 13.05 12.13
CA LEU A 17 1.79 13.11 11.10
C LEU A 17 3.02 13.88 11.57
N ASP A 18 2.83 14.96 12.34
CA ASP A 18 3.90 15.77 12.89
C ASP A 18 4.72 14.99 13.93
N GLU A 19 4.04 14.25 14.81
CA GLU A 19 4.68 13.36 15.78
C GLU A 19 5.47 12.25 15.08
N LEU A 20 4.86 11.58 14.10
CA LEU A 20 5.51 10.52 13.33
C LEU A 20 6.74 11.04 12.58
N SER A 21 6.66 12.24 12.00
CA SER A 21 7.79 12.89 11.34
C SER A 21 8.95 13.15 12.30
N LYS A 22 8.66 13.62 13.52
CA LYS A 22 9.69 13.85 14.56
C LYS A 22 10.34 12.56 15.04
N VAL A 23 9.55 11.53 15.33
CA VAL A 23 10.06 10.25 15.87
C VAL A 23 10.84 9.47 14.81
N SER A 24 10.38 9.48 13.56
CA SER A 24 11.05 8.75 12.47
C SER A 24 12.22 9.50 11.84
N GLY A 25 12.35 10.81 12.07
CA GLY A 25 13.31 11.68 11.37
C GLY A 25 12.99 11.90 9.89
N ARG A 26 11.83 11.45 9.41
CA ARG A 26 11.41 11.54 7.99
C ARG A 26 10.54 12.77 7.77
N SER A 27 10.61 13.35 6.57
CA SER A 27 9.74 14.48 6.23
C SER A 27 8.28 14.04 6.11
N LYS A 28 7.34 14.93 6.46
CA LYS A 28 5.89 14.70 6.30
C LYS A 28 5.53 14.28 4.87
N SER A 29 6.16 14.94 3.88
CA SER A 29 5.93 14.64 2.47
C SER A 29 6.43 13.25 2.05
N ASP A 30 7.53 12.77 2.63
CA ASP A 30 8.03 11.43 2.34
C ASP A 30 7.14 10.35 2.95
N ILE A 31 6.67 10.58 4.19
CA ILE A 31 5.70 9.70 4.86
C ILE A 31 4.41 9.63 4.04
N ILE A 32 3.82 10.78 3.67
CA ILE A 32 2.59 10.81 2.87
C ILE A 32 2.80 10.10 1.52
N ARG A 33 3.91 10.35 0.83
CA ARG A 33 4.19 9.75 -0.48
C ARG A 33 4.28 8.24 -0.39
N GLU A 34 4.97 7.71 0.61
CA GLU A 34 5.06 6.27 0.83
C GLU A 34 3.71 5.68 1.18
N SER A 35 3.00 6.25 2.17
CA SER A 35 1.68 5.77 2.59
C SER A 35 0.69 5.74 1.43
N LEU A 36 0.67 6.79 0.59
CA LEU A 36 -0.18 6.83 -0.60
C LEU A 36 0.24 5.78 -1.63
N SER A 37 1.54 5.56 -1.82
CA SER A 37 2.05 4.54 -2.74
C SER A 37 1.66 3.14 -2.30
N LEU A 38 1.81 2.82 -1.00
CA LEU A 38 1.41 1.55 -0.40
C LEU A 38 -0.11 1.34 -0.52
N TYR A 39 -0.91 2.37 -0.23
CA TYR A 39 -2.35 2.30 -0.36
C TYR A 39 -2.80 2.02 -1.82
N ILE A 40 -2.23 2.74 -2.79
CA ILE A 40 -2.52 2.51 -4.21
C ILE A 40 -2.09 1.11 -4.64
N TRP A 41 -0.92 0.65 -4.18
CA TRP A 41 -0.43 -0.68 -4.49
C TRP A 41 -1.37 -1.76 -3.94
N GLU A 42 -1.80 -1.63 -2.69
CA GLU A 42 -2.74 -2.58 -2.06
C GLU A 42 -4.07 -2.65 -2.84
N MET A 43 -4.61 -1.49 -3.23
CA MET A 43 -5.84 -1.43 -4.02
C MET A 43 -5.68 -2.12 -5.39
N LYS A 44 -4.57 -1.85 -6.09
CA LYS A 44 -4.25 -2.51 -7.37
C LYS A 44 -4.07 -4.01 -7.19
N PHE A 45 -3.36 -4.43 -6.15
CA PHE A 45 -3.12 -5.83 -5.85
C PHE A 45 -4.42 -6.57 -5.54
N LYS A 46 -5.31 -6.00 -4.72
CA LYS A 46 -6.63 -6.58 -4.43
C LYS A 46 -7.47 -6.76 -5.70
N TYR A 47 -7.43 -5.76 -6.58
CA TYR A 47 -8.12 -5.84 -7.88
C TYR A 47 -7.55 -6.97 -8.73
N LEU A 48 -6.23 -7.01 -8.96
CA LEU A 48 -5.58 -8.06 -9.73
C LEU A 48 -5.80 -9.45 -9.12
N LYS A 49 -5.69 -9.60 -7.80
CA LYS A 49 -5.94 -10.87 -7.10
C LYS A 49 -7.35 -11.38 -7.38
N LYS A 50 -8.35 -10.51 -7.44
CA LYS A 50 -9.74 -10.89 -7.78
C LYS A 50 -9.85 -11.40 -9.22
N GLU A 51 -9.26 -10.67 -10.17
CA GLU A 51 -9.27 -11.02 -11.60
C GLU A 51 -8.54 -12.33 -11.89
N PHE A 52 -7.40 -12.56 -11.23
CA PHE A 52 -6.55 -13.74 -11.46
C PHE A 52 -7.00 -14.99 -10.70
N ARG A 53 -7.87 -14.86 -9.69
CA ARG A 53 -8.33 -15.96 -8.85
C ARG A 53 -8.86 -17.18 -9.63
N PRO A 54 -9.65 -17.04 -10.71
CA PRO A 54 -10.12 -18.20 -11.47
C PRO A 54 -9.00 -18.97 -12.17
N PHE A 55 -7.98 -18.26 -12.67
CA PHE A 55 -6.83 -18.87 -13.33
C PHE A 55 -5.93 -19.58 -12.32
N ALA A 56 -5.65 -18.94 -11.19
CA ALA A 56 -4.89 -19.53 -10.08
C ALA A 56 -5.54 -20.84 -9.59
N LYS A 57 -6.88 -20.85 -9.41
CA LYS A 57 -7.62 -22.04 -9.01
C LYS A 57 -7.50 -23.18 -10.03
N LYS A 58 -7.53 -22.89 -11.33
CA LYS A 58 -7.32 -23.89 -12.39
C LYS A 58 -5.90 -24.46 -12.38
N ALA A 59 -4.92 -23.64 -12.00
CA ALA A 59 -3.53 -24.05 -11.86
C ALA A 59 -3.23 -24.75 -10.52
N GLY A 60 -4.22 -24.94 -9.64
CA GLY A 60 -4.06 -25.61 -8.35
C GLY A 60 -3.64 -24.70 -7.19
N PHE A 61 -3.57 -23.39 -7.40
CA PHE A 61 -3.25 -22.40 -6.35
C PHE A 61 -4.53 -21.83 -5.75
N VAL A 62 -4.82 -22.19 -4.50
CA VAL A 62 -6.04 -21.76 -3.79
C VAL A 62 -5.71 -20.85 -2.62
N SER A 63 -4.57 -21.09 -1.97
CA SER A 63 -4.08 -20.27 -0.86
C SER A 63 -2.67 -19.71 -1.13
N GLU A 64 -2.21 -18.83 -0.24
CA GLU A 64 -0.87 -18.26 -0.33
C GLU A 64 0.20 -19.33 -0.02
N GLU A 65 -0.12 -20.30 0.83
CA GLU A 65 0.75 -21.44 1.14
C GLU A 65 1.03 -22.32 -0.09
N ASP A 66 0.05 -22.49 -0.99
CA ASP A 66 0.25 -23.23 -2.24
C ASP A 66 1.29 -22.54 -3.12
N VAL A 67 1.27 -21.20 -3.16
CA VAL A 67 2.25 -20.40 -3.91
C VAL A 67 3.62 -20.55 -3.26
N PHE A 68 3.74 -20.34 -1.94
CA PHE A 68 5.02 -20.46 -1.23
C PHE A 68 5.69 -21.83 -1.44
N LYS A 69 4.93 -22.92 -1.35
CA LYS A 69 5.43 -24.29 -1.61
C LYS A 69 5.93 -24.51 -3.03
N SER A 70 5.47 -23.72 -4.01
CA SER A 70 5.86 -23.87 -5.41
C SER A 70 7.09 -23.07 -5.82
N ILE A 71 7.44 -22.02 -5.05
CA ILE A 71 8.54 -21.11 -5.36
C ILE A 71 9.71 -21.18 -4.36
N SER A 72 9.53 -21.91 -3.25
CA SER A 72 10.54 -22.13 -2.19
C SER A 72 10.95 -23.58 -2.16
#